data_AF-A0A2N9MKU7-F1
#
_entry.id   AF-A0A2N9MKU7-F1
#
_cell.length_a   1.000
_cell.length_b   1.000
_cell.length_c   1.000
_cell.angle_alpha   90.00
_cell.angle_beta   90.00
_cell.angle_gamma   90.00
#
_symmetry.space_group_name_H-M   'P 1'
#
loop_
_entity.id
_entity.type
_entity.pdbx_description
1 polymer ?
#
loop_
_entity_poly.entity_id
_entity_poly.type
_entity_poly.pdbx_seq_one_letter_code
_entity_poly.pdbx_strand_id
1 'polypeptide(L)'
;MHRFAVCVLFAAPLFAQAPAIPADLRFDVASLKPSLPGGRGGGIRPAEGGLRYVANNCSIKTMITVAYRVKPEQIVGGPSWLDTDLFDMEGKAEKPSNGDELHVMLMNMMIDRLQLKSHHEKREMKMYALTVDKDGPKLTPHDPQNPHDIWIDFAQEKFLHLKLTATAVPMDYAAFRLAGLMDLPVVDLTGLKGNYDFTLTYTRELPVGFPEGGKINGEDPDTSGDSIFQAVKKQLGLELKAQKGPVEVIVIDHVEKPSAN
;
A
#
# COMPACT_ATOMS: atom_id res chain seq x y z
N MET A 1 -8.16 -65.40 14.67
CA MET A 1 -8.79 -64.07 14.50
C MET A 1 -7.77 -63.01 14.86
N HIS A 2 -7.19 -62.29 13.90
CA HIS A 2 -6.36 -61.12 14.17
C HIS A 2 -6.85 -60.00 13.25
N ARG A 3 -7.47 -58.96 13.84
CA ARG A 3 -7.99 -57.80 13.13
C ARG A 3 -6.89 -56.73 13.08
N PHE A 4 -6.48 -56.33 11.88
CA PHE A 4 -5.67 -55.13 11.66
C PHE A 4 -6.60 -53.91 11.69
N ALA A 5 -6.29 -52.94 12.55
CA ALA A 5 -6.91 -51.62 12.53
C ALA A 5 -6.05 -50.69 11.66
N VAL A 6 -6.64 -50.12 10.62
CA VAL A 6 -6.03 -49.10 9.78
C VAL A 6 -6.44 -47.73 10.33
N CYS A 7 -5.48 -46.98 10.87
CA CYS A 7 -5.67 -45.57 11.22
C CYS A 7 -5.50 -44.72 9.95
N VAL A 8 -6.57 -44.05 9.53
CA VAL A 8 -6.51 -43.02 8.48
C VAL A 8 -6.20 -41.68 9.14
N LEU A 9 -5.00 -41.15 8.90
CA LEU A 9 -4.61 -39.80 9.28
C LEU A 9 -5.24 -38.80 8.30
N PHE A 10 -6.20 -38.00 8.78
CA PHE A 10 -6.66 -36.81 8.07
C PHE A 10 -5.62 -35.71 8.22
N ALA A 11 -4.89 -35.41 7.14
CA ALA A 11 -4.09 -34.19 7.05
C ALA A 11 -5.03 -33.02 6.74
N ALA A 12 -5.31 -32.17 7.73
CA ALA A 12 -5.99 -30.90 7.51
C ALA A 12 -4.99 -29.92 6.86
N PRO A 13 -5.34 -29.22 5.76
CA PRO A 13 -4.48 -28.19 5.21
C PRO A 13 -4.42 -27.01 6.21
N LEU A 14 -3.21 -26.71 6.69
CA LEU A 14 -2.91 -25.46 7.36
C LEU A 14 -3.08 -24.33 6.34
N PHE A 15 -4.25 -23.69 6.33
CA PHE A 15 -4.36 -22.36 5.75
C PHE A 15 -3.47 -21.44 6.57
N ALA A 16 -2.49 -20.80 5.91
CA ALA A 16 -1.76 -19.70 6.51
C ALA A 16 -2.79 -18.67 6.97
N GLN A 17 -2.89 -18.45 8.29
CA GLN A 17 -3.67 -17.35 8.82
C GLN A 17 -3.06 -16.06 8.25
N ALA A 18 -3.88 -15.27 7.56
CA ALA A 18 -3.50 -13.91 7.21
C ALA A 18 -3.04 -13.20 8.50
N PRO A 19 -1.98 -12.38 8.45
CA PRO A 19 -1.49 -11.68 9.64
C PRO A 19 -2.65 -10.90 10.27
N ALA A 20 -2.90 -11.18 11.55
CA ALA A 20 -3.97 -10.52 12.29
C ALA A 20 -3.62 -9.03 12.43
N ILE A 21 -4.60 -8.16 12.17
CA ILE A 21 -4.48 -6.72 12.41
C ILE A 21 -4.22 -6.51 13.92
N PRO A 22 -3.15 -5.79 14.33
CA PRO A 22 -2.88 -5.52 15.74
C PRO A 22 -4.09 -4.85 16.41
N ALA A 23 -4.73 -5.58 17.32
CA ALA A 23 -6.00 -5.16 17.91
C ALA A 23 -5.85 -4.04 18.96
N ASP A 24 -4.62 -3.75 19.39
CA ASP A 24 -4.25 -2.73 20.37
C ASP A 24 -4.00 -1.35 19.74
N LEU A 25 -3.67 -1.28 18.45
CA LEU A 25 -3.52 -0.02 17.73
C LEU A 25 -4.88 0.59 17.38
N ARG A 26 -5.41 1.43 18.27
CA ARG A 26 -6.68 2.13 18.09
C ARG A 26 -6.56 3.63 18.32
N PHE A 27 -7.52 4.38 17.77
CA PHE A 27 -7.70 5.77 18.16
C PHE A 27 -8.32 5.84 19.57
N ASP A 28 -7.76 6.72 20.40
CA ASP A 28 -8.30 7.11 21.71
C ASP A 28 -9.69 7.74 21.53
N VAL A 29 -9.81 8.61 20.52
CA VAL A 29 -11.08 9.21 20.09
C VAL A 29 -11.11 9.22 18.57
N ALA A 30 -12.24 8.83 17.98
CA ALA A 30 -12.49 9.00 16.56
C ALA A 30 -13.87 9.62 16.31
N SER A 31 -13.98 10.40 15.24
CA SER A 31 -15.24 10.89 14.68
C SER A 31 -15.31 10.53 13.20
N LEU A 32 -16.51 10.23 12.71
CA LEU A 32 -16.75 9.97 11.30
C LEU A 32 -18.16 10.47 10.99
N LYS A 33 -18.26 11.46 10.10
CA LYS A 33 -19.53 12.14 9.79
C LYS A 33 -19.65 12.39 8.29
N PRO A 34 -20.87 12.42 7.72
CA PRO A 34 -21.06 12.86 6.35
C PRO A 34 -20.48 14.26 6.12
N SER A 35 -19.76 14.44 5.02
CA SER A 35 -19.21 15.74 4.63
C SER A 35 -20.32 16.67 4.15
N LEU A 36 -20.09 17.97 4.33
CA LEU A 36 -21.01 18.99 3.84
C LEU A 36 -20.97 19.07 2.30
N PRO A 37 -22.12 19.32 1.63
CA PRO A 37 -22.14 19.54 0.18
C PRO A 37 -21.21 20.68 -0.25
N GLY A 38 -20.50 20.50 -1.37
CA GLY A 38 -19.60 21.52 -1.92
C GLY A 38 -18.25 21.64 -1.20
N GLY A 39 -17.90 20.69 -0.32
CA GLY A 39 -16.57 20.57 0.26
C GLY A 39 -15.48 20.57 -0.80
N ARG A 40 -14.42 21.35 -0.57
CA ARG A 40 -13.21 21.37 -1.40
C ARG A 40 -12.12 20.56 -0.73
N GLY A 41 -11.35 19.84 -1.54
CA GLY A 41 -10.31 18.94 -1.07
C GLY A 41 -10.79 17.49 -1.00
N GLY A 42 -9.82 16.59 -1.07
CA GLY A 42 -9.97 15.15 -0.89
C GLY A 42 -8.60 14.65 -0.48
N GLY A 43 -8.50 13.99 0.66
CA GLY A 43 -7.22 13.53 1.16
C GLY A 43 -7.28 13.04 2.59
N ILE A 44 -6.44 12.05 2.87
CA ILE A 44 -6.25 11.45 4.18
C ILE A 44 -4.81 11.69 4.56
N ARG A 45 -4.56 12.28 5.73
CA ARG A 45 -3.20 12.66 6.15
C ARG A 45 -3.05 12.63 7.66
N PRO A 46 -1.85 12.27 8.16
CA PRO A 46 -1.49 12.57 9.53
C PRO A 46 -1.45 14.08 9.73
N ALA A 47 -1.90 14.55 10.89
CA ALA A 47 -1.58 15.87 11.37
C ALA A 47 -0.13 15.92 11.85
N GLU A 48 0.39 17.14 12.01
CA GLU A 48 1.72 17.37 12.56
C GLU A 48 1.90 16.66 13.91
N GLY A 49 3.04 16.01 14.10
CA GLY A 49 3.37 15.27 15.32
C GLY A 49 2.73 13.86 15.43
N GLY A 50 2.01 13.38 14.41
CA GLY A 50 1.52 11.99 14.38
C GLY A 50 0.44 11.66 15.42
N LEU A 51 -0.12 12.68 16.09
CA LEU A 51 -1.14 12.53 17.13
C LEU A 51 -2.57 12.51 16.59
N ARG A 52 -2.78 12.93 15.34
CA ARG A 52 -4.09 12.90 14.70
C ARG A 52 -4.00 12.38 13.28
N TYR A 53 -5.08 11.76 12.84
CA TYR A 53 -5.28 11.32 11.47
C TYR A 53 -6.58 11.90 10.94
N VAL A 54 -6.52 12.59 9.80
CA VAL A 54 -7.63 13.40 9.31
C VAL A 54 -7.94 13.01 7.87
N ALA A 55 -9.21 12.73 7.60
CA ALA A 55 -9.76 12.66 6.26
C ALA A 55 -10.80 13.77 6.10
N ASN A 56 -10.74 14.52 5.01
CA ASN A 56 -11.75 15.53 4.69
C ASN A 56 -12.34 15.20 3.33
N ASN A 57 -13.68 15.14 3.27
CA ASN A 57 -14.42 14.97 2.03
C ASN A 57 -13.95 13.72 1.25
N CYS A 58 -13.78 12.60 1.96
CA CYS A 58 -13.27 11.35 1.43
C CYS A 58 -14.35 10.26 1.42
N SER A 59 -14.38 9.46 0.36
CA SER A 59 -15.20 8.26 0.34
C SER A 59 -14.63 7.17 1.23
N ILE A 60 -15.47 6.27 1.77
CA ILE A 60 -14.99 5.14 2.58
C ILE A 60 -14.07 4.24 1.74
N LYS A 61 -14.33 4.07 0.44
CA LYS A 61 -13.40 3.33 -0.44
C LYS A 61 -12.01 3.95 -0.45
N THR A 62 -11.91 5.28 -0.52
CA THR A 62 -10.61 5.97 -0.43
C THR A 62 -9.93 5.70 0.92
N MET A 63 -10.69 5.67 2.01
CA MET A 63 -10.17 5.31 3.34
C MET A 63 -9.64 3.86 3.39
N ILE A 64 -10.37 2.91 2.80
CA ILE A 64 -9.92 1.51 2.68
C ILE A 64 -8.66 1.41 1.83
N THR A 65 -8.64 2.06 0.66
CA THR A 65 -7.47 2.11 -0.24
C THR A 65 -6.22 2.59 0.50
N VAL A 66 -6.33 3.65 1.31
CA VAL A 66 -5.21 4.18 2.08
C VAL A 66 -4.84 3.26 3.25
N ALA A 67 -5.82 2.76 4.01
CA ALA A 67 -5.57 1.90 5.16
C ALA A 67 -4.84 0.61 4.74
N TYR A 68 -5.37 -0.08 3.73
CA TYR A 68 -4.81 -1.32 3.20
C TYR A 68 -3.69 -1.10 2.17
N ARG A 69 -3.45 0.16 1.80
CA ARG A 69 -2.39 0.61 0.88
C ARG A 69 -2.44 -0.06 -0.49
N VAL A 70 -3.63 -0.39 -0.95
CA VAL A 70 -3.87 -1.00 -2.27
C VAL A 70 -4.31 0.07 -3.27
N LYS A 71 -4.47 -0.29 -4.55
CA LYS A 71 -5.08 0.59 -5.55
C LYS A 71 -6.61 0.57 -5.48
N PRO A 72 -7.31 1.64 -5.90
CA PRO A 72 -8.77 1.65 -5.93
C PRO A 72 -9.40 0.47 -6.69
N GLU A 73 -8.75 0.01 -7.76
CA GLU A 73 -9.16 -1.13 -8.59
C GLU A 73 -9.01 -2.48 -7.88
N GLN A 74 -8.20 -2.54 -6.81
CA GLN A 74 -8.03 -3.72 -5.97
C GLN A 74 -9.07 -3.80 -4.84
N ILE A 75 -9.98 -2.82 -4.72
CA ILE A 75 -11.13 -2.90 -3.82
C ILE A 75 -12.36 -3.30 -4.64
N VAL A 76 -12.96 -4.44 -4.30
CA VAL A 76 -14.06 -5.01 -5.08
C VAL A 76 -15.27 -5.33 -4.19
N GLY A 77 -16.47 -5.26 -4.76
CA GLY A 77 -17.71 -5.51 -4.02
C GLY A 77 -18.12 -4.33 -3.15
N GLY A 78 -18.94 -4.61 -2.14
CA GLY A 78 -19.52 -3.60 -1.27
C GLY A 78 -20.65 -2.77 -1.91
N PRO A 79 -21.35 -1.96 -1.11
CA PRO A 79 -22.43 -1.11 -1.58
C PRO A 79 -21.89 0.14 -2.32
N SER A 80 -22.64 0.64 -3.31
CA SER A 80 -22.19 1.73 -4.20
C SER A 80 -21.88 3.05 -3.48
N TRP A 81 -22.44 3.27 -2.29
CA TRP A 81 -22.18 4.48 -1.50
C TRP A 81 -20.73 4.57 -1.01
N LEU A 82 -19.97 3.46 -1.01
CA LEU A 82 -18.54 3.46 -0.70
C LEU A 82 -17.72 4.34 -1.64
N ASP A 83 -18.17 4.48 -2.90
CA ASP A 83 -17.51 5.28 -3.93
C ASP A 83 -18.02 6.73 -3.95
N THR A 84 -19.29 6.95 -3.61
CA THR A 84 -19.97 8.24 -3.87
C THR A 84 -20.14 9.12 -2.65
N ASP A 85 -20.40 8.53 -1.48
CA ASP A 85 -20.73 9.28 -0.29
C ASP A 85 -19.43 9.72 0.40
N LEU A 86 -19.37 11.01 0.77
CA LEU A 86 -18.17 11.64 1.30
C LEU A 86 -18.30 11.85 2.80
N PHE A 87 -17.21 11.59 3.51
CA PHE A 87 -17.13 11.66 4.96
C PHE A 87 -15.90 12.45 5.40
N ASP A 88 -16.07 13.14 6.53
CA ASP A 88 -14.99 13.73 7.31
C ASP A 88 -14.69 12.79 8.47
N MET A 89 -13.41 12.49 8.67
CA MET A 89 -12.90 11.65 9.74
C MET A 89 -11.82 12.40 10.51
N GLU A 90 -11.87 12.34 11.84
CA GLU A 90 -10.77 12.74 12.70
C GLU A 90 -10.55 11.67 13.76
N GLY A 91 -9.36 11.07 13.76
CA GLY A 91 -8.88 10.13 14.78
C GLY A 91 -7.74 10.74 15.58
N LYS A 92 -7.77 10.58 16.91
CA LYS A 92 -6.71 10.98 17.84
C LYS A 92 -5.99 9.73 18.33
N ALA A 93 -4.68 9.67 18.14
CA ALA A 93 -3.84 8.62 18.70
C ALA A 93 -3.46 8.95 20.16
N GLU A 94 -3.27 7.92 20.97
CA GLU A 94 -2.85 8.08 22.37
C GLU A 94 -1.42 8.65 22.48
N LYS A 95 -0.57 8.28 21.52
CA LYS A 95 0.83 8.70 21.42
C LYS A 95 1.16 9.15 19.99
N PRO A 96 2.26 9.89 19.78
CA PRO A 96 2.77 10.13 18.43
C PRO A 96 2.97 8.79 17.71
N SER A 97 2.30 8.64 16.57
CA SER A 97 2.33 7.42 15.77
C SER A 97 2.80 7.69 14.34
N ASN A 98 3.50 6.72 13.77
CA ASN A 98 3.91 6.80 12.37
C ASN A 98 2.73 6.49 11.43
N GLY A 99 2.89 6.75 10.13
CA GLY A 99 1.82 6.53 9.15
C GLY A 99 1.31 5.08 9.11
N ASP A 100 2.19 4.12 9.37
CA ASP A 100 1.84 2.70 9.33
C ASP A 100 0.94 2.30 10.49
N GLU A 101 1.24 2.78 11.70
CA GLU A 101 0.39 2.63 12.88
C GLU A 101 -0.96 3.32 12.68
N LEU A 102 -0.98 4.53 12.11
CA LEU A 102 -2.22 5.27 11.86
C LEU A 102 -3.11 4.58 10.82
N HIS A 103 -2.54 3.91 9.81
CA HIS A 103 -3.28 3.07 8.88
C HIS A 103 -3.94 1.89 9.58
N VAL A 104 -3.24 1.23 10.51
CA VAL A 104 -3.80 0.13 11.33
C VAL A 104 -4.94 0.64 12.21
N MET A 105 -4.77 1.81 12.86
CA MET A 105 -5.84 2.43 13.65
C MET A 105 -7.08 2.74 12.80
N LEU A 106 -6.89 3.20 11.56
CA LEU A 106 -7.99 3.41 10.61
C LEU A 106 -8.68 2.09 10.22
N MET A 107 -7.93 1.00 9.98
CA MET A 107 -8.53 -0.33 9.75
C MET A 107 -9.41 -0.75 10.93
N ASN A 108 -8.87 -0.68 12.15
CA ASN A 108 -9.60 -1.04 13.37
C ASN A 108 -10.85 -0.18 13.56
N MET A 109 -10.77 1.13 13.30
CA MET A 109 -11.94 2.01 13.35
C MET A 109 -13.05 1.57 12.36
N MET A 110 -12.68 1.20 11.13
CA MET A 110 -13.66 0.73 10.13
C MET A 110 -14.25 -0.64 10.51
N ILE A 111 -13.46 -1.54 11.07
CA ILE A 111 -13.94 -2.84 11.58
C ILE A 111 -14.93 -2.62 12.72
N ASP A 112 -14.59 -1.80 13.71
CA ASP A 112 -15.44 -1.60 14.89
C ASP A 112 -16.71 -0.80 14.56
N ARG A 113 -16.57 0.33 13.85
CA ARG A 113 -17.67 1.30 13.69
C ARG A 113 -18.53 1.04 12.48
N LEU A 114 -17.92 0.51 11.41
CA LEU A 114 -18.61 0.23 10.15
C LEU A 114 -18.82 -1.27 9.96
N GLN A 115 -18.46 -2.10 10.96
CA GLN A 115 -18.59 -3.55 10.87
C GLN A 115 -17.93 -4.11 9.60
N LEU A 116 -16.82 -3.50 9.17
CA LEU A 116 -16.14 -3.86 7.92
C LEU A 116 -15.72 -5.33 7.95
N LYS A 117 -16.24 -6.11 7.00
CA LYS A 117 -15.82 -7.49 6.74
C LYS A 117 -15.31 -7.59 5.32
N SER A 118 -14.17 -8.22 5.16
CA SER A 118 -13.54 -8.44 3.86
C SER A 118 -12.76 -9.74 3.83
N HIS A 119 -12.47 -10.19 2.63
CA HIS A 119 -11.53 -11.27 2.37
C HIS A 119 -10.64 -10.94 1.17
N HIS A 120 -9.55 -11.68 1.03
CA HIS A 120 -8.62 -11.56 -0.09
C HIS A 120 -8.95 -12.61 -1.15
N GLU A 121 -8.89 -12.22 -2.42
CA GLU A 121 -8.93 -13.15 -3.54
C GLU A 121 -8.01 -12.69 -4.67
N LYS A 122 -7.80 -13.54 -5.68
CA LYS A 122 -7.04 -13.17 -6.88
C LYS A 122 -7.99 -12.86 -8.03
N ARG A 123 -7.81 -11.72 -8.69
CA ARG A 123 -8.53 -11.36 -9.92
C ARG A 123 -7.58 -10.99 -11.06
N GLU A 124 -7.96 -11.36 -12.26
CA GLU A 124 -7.28 -10.94 -13.49
C GLU A 124 -7.53 -9.44 -13.75
N MET A 125 -6.46 -8.64 -13.72
CA MET A 125 -6.51 -7.21 -14.05
C MET A 125 -5.18 -6.69 -14.61
N LYS A 126 -5.15 -5.43 -15.05
CA LYS A 126 -3.91 -4.79 -15.50
C LYS A 126 -2.98 -4.56 -14.30
N MET A 127 -1.72 -4.91 -14.44
CA MET A 127 -0.69 -4.75 -13.41
C MET A 127 0.69 -4.60 -14.06
N TYR A 128 1.65 -4.11 -13.29
CA TYR A 128 3.07 -4.24 -13.61
C TYR A 128 3.62 -5.52 -12.99
N ALA A 129 4.14 -6.41 -13.81
CA ALA A 129 4.92 -7.53 -13.35
C ALA A 129 6.34 -7.06 -13.07
N LEU A 130 6.78 -7.17 -11.81
CA LEU A 130 8.17 -7.00 -11.43
C LEU A 130 8.89 -8.32 -11.67
N THR A 131 9.83 -8.35 -12.60
CA THR A 131 10.56 -9.56 -13.03
C THR A 131 12.07 -9.32 -13.00
N VAL A 132 12.87 -10.38 -13.02
CA VAL A 132 14.32 -10.25 -13.21
C VAL A 132 14.58 -9.89 -14.68
N ASP A 133 15.38 -8.85 -14.92
CA ASP A 133 15.78 -8.45 -16.27
C ASP A 133 16.79 -9.45 -16.88
N LYS A 134 16.99 -9.40 -18.20
CA LYS A 134 17.94 -10.27 -18.91
C LYS A 134 19.37 -10.21 -18.37
N ASP A 135 19.75 -9.09 -17.76
CA ASP A 135 21.10 -8.87 -17.23
C ASP A 135 21.26 -9.39 -15.78
N GLY A 136 20.21 -10.00 -15.21
CA GLY A 136 20.20 -10.56 -13.86
C GLY A 136 20.00 -9.51 -12.76
N PRO A 137 19.67 -9.94 -11.52
CA PRO A 137 19.41 -9.02 -10.42
C PRO A 137 20.71 -8.34 -9.97
N LYS A 138 20.64 -7.03 -9.76
CA LYS A 138 21.71 -6.17 -9.21
C LYS A 138 21.31 -5.71 -7.81
N LEU A 139 20.97 -6.67 -6.96
CA LEU A 139 20.55 -6.46 -5.58
C LEU A 139 21.60 -7.06 -4.64
N THR A 140 21.80 -6.44 -3.49
CA THR A 140 22.66 -7.01 -2.44
C THR A 140 21.79 -7.89 -1.54
N PRO A 141 22.04 -9.21 -1.42
CA PRO A 141 21.35 -10.03 -0.43
C PRO A 141 21.66 -9.49 0.98
N HIS A 142 20.62 -9.32 1.78
CA HIS A 142 20.77 -8.91 3.17
C HIS A 142 21.31 -10.07 4.02
N ASP A 143 22.25 -9.79 4.92
CA ASP A 143 22.81 -10.79 5.83
C ASP A 143 21.78 -11.18 6.91
N PRO A 144 21.30 -12.44 6.95
CA PRO A 144 20.35 -12.88 7.98
C PRO A 144 20.90 -12.80 9.41
N GLN A 145 22.22 -12.70 9.59
CA GLN A 145 22.87 -12.56 10.90
C GLN A 145 22.88 -11.11 11.40
N ASN A 146 22.54 -10.14 10.56
CA ASN A 146 22.44 -8.74 10.92
C ASN A 146 20.95 -8.33 11.02
N PRO A 147 20.28 -8.54 12.17
CA PRO A 147 18.87 -8.24 12.29
C PRO A 147 18.61 -6.74 12.10
N HIS A 148 17.84 -6.41 11.07
CA HIS A 148 17.31 -5.07 10.82
C HIS A 148 15.80 -5.14 10.58
N ASP A 149 15.11 -4.07 10.95
CA ASP A 149 13.71 -3.90 10.57
C ASP A 149 13.58 -3.81 9.05
N ILE A 150 12.57 -4.48 8.49
CA ILE A 150 12.23 -4.37 7.07
C ILE A 150 11.80 -2.93 6.81
N TRP A 151 12.61 -2.19 6.07
CA TRP A 151 12.35 -0.78 5.84
C TRP A 151 12.72 -0.31 4.45
N ILE A 152 11.91 0.62 3.95
CA ILE A 152 12.26 1.43 2.79
C ILE A 152 12.14 2.90 3.17
N ASP A 153 13.28 3.58 3.19
CA ASP A 153 13.40 5.02 3.35
C ASP A 153 13.19 5.75 2.03
N PHE A 154 12.53 6.90 2.10
CA PHE A 154 12.23 7.75 0.96
C PHE A 154 12.80 9.14 1.18
N ALA A 155 13.77 9.50 0.35
CA ALA A 155 14.37 10.83 0.34
C ALA A 155 14.00 11.55 -0.96
N GLN A 156 13.55 12.80 -0.83
CA GLN A 156 13.40 13.72 -1.95
C GLN A 156 14.65 14.60 -2.01
N GLU A 157 15.55 14.31 -2.96
CA GLU A 157 16.81 15.06 -3.11
C GLU A 157 16.58 16.40 -3.81
N LYS A 158 15.70 16.38 -4.82
CA LYS A 158 15.14 17.58 -5.47
C LYS A 158 13.66 17.31 -5.76
N PHE A 159 12.92 18.32 -6.23
CA PHE A 159 11.48 18.19 -6.44
C PHE A 159 11.08 16.94 -7.25
N LEU A 160 11.75 16.69 -8.38
CA LEU A 160 11.50 15.50 -9.22
C LEU A 160 12.50 14.35 -8.98
N HIS A 161 13.56 14.54 -8.19
CA HIS A 161 14.60 13.52 -8.01
C HIS A 161 14.41 12.82 -6.67
N LEU A 162 14.08 11.54 -6.74
CA LEU A 162 13.72 10.72 -5.60
C LEU A 162 14.75 9.61 -5.41
N LYS A 163 15.02 9.31 -4.15
CA LYS A 163 15.88 8.21 -3.73
C LYS A 163 15.13 7.32 -2.75
N LEU A 164 15.19 6.02 -3.03
CA LEU A 164 14.64 4.96 -2.21
C LEU A 164 15.81 4.13 -1.67
N THR A 165 15.87 3.93 -0.36
CA THR A 165 16.88 3.07 0.27
C THR A 165 16.17 1.94 1.00
N ALA A 166 16.37 0.70 0.53
CA ALA A 166 15.80 -0.50 1.09
C ALA A 166 16.83 -1.22 1.96
N THR A 167 16.41 -1.62 3.16
CA THR A 167 17.21 -2.41 4.09
C THR A 167 16.41 -3.64 4.52
N ALA A 168 16.99 -4.83 4.35
CA ALA A 168 16.39 -6.12 4.70
C ALA A 168 15.02 -6.37 4.03
N VAL A 169 14.83 -5.94 2.78
CA VAL A 169 13.51 -5.95 2.13
C VAL A 169 13.25 -7.20 1.29
N PRO A 170 12.15 -7.96 1.51
CA PRO A 170 11.71 -8.99 0.57
C PRO A 170 11.05 -8.37 -0.67
N MET A 171 11.10 -9.08 -1.81
CA MET A 171 10.68 -8.52 -3.11
C MET A 171 9.18 -8.25 -3.24
N ASP A 172 8.34 -8.96 -2.50
CA ASP A 172 6.91 -8.67 -2.39
C ASP A 172 6.65 -7.32 -1.72
N TYR A 173 7.37 -7.02 -0.63
CA TYR A 173 7.33 -5.72 0.03
C TYR A 173 7.90 -4.61 -0.86
N ALA A 174 8.98 -4.87 -1.61
CA ALA A 174 9.50 -3.92 -2.60
C ALA A 174 8.46 -3.62 -3.70
N ALA A 175 7.82 -4.65 -4.27
CA ALA A 175 6.77 -4.49 -5.27
C ALA A 175 5.60 -3.68 -4.71
N PHE A 176 5.15 -4.00 -3.50
CA PHE A 176 4.13 -3.24 -2.79
C PHE A 176 4.48 -1.75 -2.65
N ARG A 177 5.73 -1.42 -2.24
CA ARG A 177 6.18 -0.02 -2.12
C ARG A 177 6.29 0.67 -3.48
N LEU A 178 6.73 -0.03 -4.52
CA LEU A 178 6.73 0.47 -5.89
C LEU A 178 5.32 0.76 -6.40
N ALA A 179 4.34 -0.10 -6.08
CA ALA A 179 2.94 0.12 -6.46
C ALA A 179 2.43 1.47 -5.95
N GLY A 180 2.83 1.90 -4.75
CA GLY A 180 2.50 3.23 -4.22
C GLY A 180 2.93 4.40 -5.13
N LEU A 181 3.96 4.20 -5.97
CA LEU A 181 4.54 5.21 -6.87
C LEU A 181 3.99 5.12 -8.30
N MET A 182 3.26 4.05 -8.62
CA MET A 182 2.81 3.73 -9.97
C MET A 182 1.28 3.86 -10.11
N ASP A 183 0.79 3.84 -11.35
CA ASP A 183 -0.63 3.92 -11.68
C ASP A 183 -1.34 2.56 -11.65
N LEU A 184 -0.61 1.45 -11.70
CA LEU A 184 -1.15 0.09 -11.60
C LEU A 184 -0.58 -0.66 -10.39
N PRO A 185 -1.26 -1.72 -9.91
CA PRO A 185 -0.67 -2.65 -8.96
C PRO A 185 0.65 -3.22 -9.50
N VAL A 186 1.61 -3.46 -8.62
CA VAL A 186 2.88 -4.12 -8.95
C VAL A 186 2.89 -5.49 -8.28
N VAL A 187 3.11 -6.54 -9.06
CA VAL A 187 3.15 -7.92 -8.56
C VAL A 187 4.58 -8.44 -8.67
N ASP A 188 5.13 -8.94 -7.57
CA ASP A 188 6.42 -9.62 -7.55
C ASP A 188 6.32 -10.97 -8.29
N LEU A 189 6.99 -11.04 -9.44
CA LEU A 189 7.20 -12.23 -10.24
C LEU A 189 8.70 -12.46 -10.48
N THR A 190 9.55 -11.93 -9.61
CA THR A 190 11.01 -12.06 -9.72
C THR A 190 11.48 -13.49 -9.40
N GLY A 191 10.73 -14.19 -8.56
CA GLY A 191 11.11 -15.51 -8.03
C GLY A 191 12.26 -15.48 -7.03
N LEU A 192 12.77 -14.28 -6.71
CA LEU A 192 13.86 -14.08 -5.76
C LEU A 192 13.41 -14.43 -4.33
N LYS A 193 14.35 -14.93 -3.53
CA LYS A 193 14.10 -15.43 -2.17
C LYS A 193 15.04 -14.76 -1.19
N GLY A 194 14.52 -14.47 0.00
CA GLY A 194 15.25 -13.74 1.03
C GLY A 194 15.03 -12.24 0.94
N ASN A 195 15.83 -11.52 1.71
CA ASN A 195 15.75 -10.08 1.90
C ASN A 195 16.93 -9.41 1.18
N TYR A 196 16.73 -8.18 0.73
CA TYR A 196 17.71 -7.46 -0.08
C TYR A 196 17.90 -6.03 0.42
N ASP A 197 19.13 -5.57 0.33
CA ASP A 197 19.55 -4.19 0.50
C ASP A 197 19.78 -3.58 -0.89
N PHE A 198 19.18 -2.44 -1.15
CA PHE A 198 19.38 -1.74 -2.41
C PHE A 198 19.05 -0.25 -2.31
N THR A 199 19.54 0.50 -3.27
CA THR A 199 19.17 1.90 -3.47
C THR A 199 18.63 2.07 -4.88
N LEU A 200 17.57 2.85 -5.03
CA LEU A 200 16.99 3.21 -6.30
C LEU A 200 16.85 4.73 -6.37
N THR A 201 17.54 5.36 -7.31
CA THR A 201 17.38 6.79 -7.60
C THR A 201 16.68 6.97 -8.94
N TYR A 202 15.64 7.79 -9.00
CA TYR A 202 14.89 8.02 -10.23
C TYR A 202 14.31 9.44 -10.29
N THR A 203 13.97 9.86 -11.49
CA THR A 203 13.28 11.12 -11.77
C THR A 203 11.80 10.83 -11.99
N ARG A 204 10.93 11.39 -11.15
CA ARG A 204 9.48 11.28 -11.32
C ARG A 204 8.98 12.21 -12.41
N GLU A 205 7.87 11.83 -13.02
CA GLU A 205 7.18 12.68 -13.98
C GLU A 205 6.54 13.90 -13.29
N LEU A 206 6.35 14.96 -14.08
CA LEU A 206 5.59 16.12 -13.67
C LEU A 206 4.15 15.72 -13.36
N PRO A 207 3.49 16.35 -12.36
CA PRO A 207 2.08 16.11 -12.10
C PRO A 207 1.22 16.37 -13.33
N VAL A 208 0.18 15.57 -13.52
CA VAL A 208 -0.83 15.81 -14.56
C VAL A 208 -1.43 17.21 -14.37
N GLY A 209 -1.47 18.01 -15.44
CA GLY A 209 -1.96 19.38 -15.41
C GLY A 209 -0.94 20.42 -14.92
N PHE A 210 0.33 20.04 -14.73
CA PHE A 210 1.40 21.01 -14.52
C PHE A 210 1.48 21.97 -15.73
N PRO A 211 1.43 23.30 -15.52
CA PRO A 211 1.33 24.25 -16.61
C PRO A 211 2.60 24.27 -17.47
N GLU A 212 2.42 24.45 -18.78
CA GLU A 212 3.53 24.64 -19.71
C GLU A 212 4.32 25.90 -19.33
N GLY A 213 5.65 25.78 -19.23
CA GLY A 213 6.52 26.84 -18.70
C GLY A 213 6.35 27.10 -17.19
N GLY A 214 5.63 26.24 -16.48
CA GLY A 214 5.47 26.30 -15.04
C GLY A 214 6.82 26.16 -14.33
N LYS A 215 7.03 26.97 -13.30
CA LYS A 215 8.27 26.98 -12.50
C LYS A 215 8.03 26.38 -11.12
N ILE A 216 9.06 25.73 -10.59
CA ILE A 216 9.09 25.18 -9.24
C ILE A 216 10.11 25.98 -8.44
N ASN A 217 9.65 26.70 -7.42
CA ASN A 217 10.49 27.62 -6.64
C ASN A 217 11.24 28.67 -7.49
N GLY A 218 10.65 29.10 -8.62
CA GLY A 218 11.25 30.10 -9.50
C GLY A 218 12.20 29.55 -10.57
N GLU A 219 12.45 28.25 -10.58
CA GLU A 219 13.31 27.56 -11.55
C GLU A 219 12.50 26.63 -12.45
N ASP A 220 13.05 26.35 -13.64
CA ASP A 220 12.46 25.35 -14.53
C ASP A 220 12.62 23.95 -13.90
N PRO A 221 11.59 23.09 -13.96
CA PRO A 221 11.68 21.77 -13.34
C PRO A 221 12.78 20.93 -14.00
N ASP A 222 13.71 20.43 -13.18
CA ASP A 222 14.73 19.48 -13.61
C ASP A 222 14.09 18.10 -13.84
N THR A 223 13.75 17.81 -15.09
CA THR A 223 13.19 16.52 -15.52
C THR A 223 14.28 15.57 -16.04
N SER A 224 15.56 15.89 -15.84
CA SER A 224 16.66 15.06 -16.33
C SER A 224 16.81 13.78 -15.49
N GLY A 225 17.35 12.72 -16.08
CA GLY A 225 17.60 11.44 -15.39
C GLY A 225 16.69 10.30 -15.85
N ASP A 226 16.82 9.16 -15.16
CA ASP A 226 16.09 7.95 -15.50
C ASP A 226 14.70 7.95 -14.89
N SER A 227 13.69 7.62 -15.70
CA SER A 227 12.35 7.26 -15.20
C SER A 227 12.43 6.05 -14.27
N ILE A 228 11.39 5.84 -13.44
CA ILE A 228 11.34 4.68 -12.54
C ILE A 228 11.53 3.34 -13.28
N PHE A 229 10.97 3.18 -14.49
CA PHE A 229 11.13 1.99 -15.32
C PHE A 229 12.59 1.77 -15.74
N GLN A 230 13.27 2.84 -16.18
CA GLN A 230 14.66 2.78 -16.58
C GLN A 230 15.57 2.55 -15.37
N ALA A 231 15.29 3.18 -14.24
CA ALA A 231 16.07 3.07 -13.01
C ALA A 231 16.00 1.65 -12.43
N VAL A 232 14.80 1.07 -12.32
CA VAL A 232 14.62 -0.32 -11.85
C VAL A 232 15.40 -1.31 -12.72
N LYS A 233 15.39 -1.11 -14.05
CA LYS A 233 16.18 -1.90 -14.99
C LYS A 233 17.68 -1.71 -14.85
N LYS A 234 18.16 -0.47 -14.92
CA LYS A 234 19.59 -0.17 -14.95
C LYS A 234 20.27 -0.48 -13.61
N GLN A 235 19.64 -0.09 -12.50
CA GLN A 235 20.22 -0.11 -11.16
C GLN A 235 19.95 -1.41 -10.43
N LEU A 236 18.74 -1.98 -10.53
CA LEU A 236 18.36 -3.18 -9.78
C LEU A 236 18.41 -4.45 -10.63
N GLY A 237 18.56 -4.34 -11.96
CA GLY A 237 18.50 -5.51 -12.85
C GLY A 237 17.14 -6.19 -12.81
N LEU A 238 16.09 -5.43 -12.53
CA LEU A 238 14.70 -5.87 -12.51
C LEU A 238 13.92 -5.14 -13.61
N GLU A 239 12.76 -5.65 -13.99
CA GLU A 239 11.96 -5.06 -15.06
C GLU A 239 10.50 -4.98 -14.65
N LEU A 240 9.88 -3.83 -14.93
CA LEU A 240 8.45 -3.59 -14.74
C LEU A 240 7.74 -3.69 -16.10
N LYS A 241 6.88 -4.69 -16.27
CA LYS A 241 6.12 -4.91 -17.51
C LYS A 241 4.63 -4.80 -17.28
N ALA A 242 3.98 -3.88 -17.99
CA ALA A 242 2.52 -3.81 -18.00
C ALA A 242 1.95 -5.07 -18.68
N GLN A 243 1.12 -5.81 -17.96
CA GLN A 243 0.41 -6.97 -18.49
C GLN A 243 -0.92 -7.19 -17.76
N LYS A 244 -1.72 -8.13 -18.24
CA LYS A 244 -2.82 -8.69 -17.44
C LYS A 244 -2.29 -9.86 -16.62
N GLY A 245 -2.76 -9.98 -15.39
CA GLY A 245 -2.47 -11.14 -14.57
C GLY A 245 -3.21 -11.13 -13.23
N PRO A 246 -2.96 -12.15 -12.41
CA PRO A 246 -3.65 -12.32 -11.13
C PRO A 246 -3.09 -11.33 -10.11
N VAL A 247 -3.93 -10.39 -9.69
CA VAL A 247 -3.63 -9.43 -8.61
C VAL A 247 -4.47 -9.79 -7.39
N GLU A 248 -3.87 -9.70 -6.21
CA GLU A 248 -4.61 -9.82 -4.96
C GLU A 248 -5.50 -8.59 -4.75
N VAL A 249 -6.79 -8.84 -4.49
CA VAL A 249 -7.80 -7.83 -4.26
C VAL A 249 -8.45 -8.04 -2.90
N ILE A 250 -8.99 -6.97 -2.34
CA ILE A 250 -9.80 -6.99 -1.12
C ILE A 250 -11.26 -6.92 -1.55
N VAL A 251 -11.99 -7.98 -1.26
CA VAL A 251 -13.43 -8.06 -1.48
C VAL A 251 -14.14 -7.59 -0.24
N ILE A 252 -14.99 -6.58 -0.37
CA ILE A 252 -15.81 -6.06 0.73
C ILE A 252 -17.08 -6.89 0.81
N ASP A 253 -17.15 -7.73 1.85
CA ASP A 253 -18.29 -8.61 2.12
C ASP A 253 -19.42 -7.86 2.83
N HIS A 254 -19.05 -6.97 3.75
CA HIS A 254 -20.00 -6.20 4.53
C HIS A 254 -19.39 -4.89 5.02
N VAL A 255 -20.21 -3.85 5.06
CA VAL A 255 -19.88 -2.56 5.66
C VAL A 255 -21.18 -1.80 5.91
N GLU A 256 -21.34 -1.30 7.12
CA GLU A 256 -22.45 -0.47 7.53
C GLU A 256 -22.19 0.99 7.17
N LYS A 257 -23.24 1.68 6.76
CA LYS A 257 -23.16 3.10 6.45
C LYS A 257 -22.95 3.87 7.75
N PRO A 258 -21.96 4.79 7.83
CA PRO A 258 -21.73 5.57 9.04
C PRO A 258 -23.00 6.32 9.47
N SER A 259 -23.42 6.16 10.72
CA SER A 259 -24.36 7.07 11.36
C SER A 259 -23.59 8.30 11.89
N ALA A 260 -24.22 9.48 11.85
CA ALA A 260 -23.61 10.67 12.43
C ALA A 260 -23.41 10.49 13.95
N ASN A 261 -22.20 10.75 14.44
CA ASN A 261 -21.81 10.73 15.85
C ASN A 261 -21.03 12.00 16.18
#